data_AF-A0A2G9R9M1-F1
#
_entry.id   AF-A0A2G9R9M1-F1
#
_cell.length_a   1.000
_cell.length_b   1.000
_cell.length_c   1.000
_cell.angle_alpha   90.00
_cell.angle_beta   90.00
_cell.angle_gamma   90.00
#
_symmetry.space_group_name_H-M   'P 1'
#
loop_
_entity.id
_entity.type
_entity.pdbx_description
1 polymer ?
#
loop_
_entity_poly.entity_id
_entity_poly.type
_entity_poly.pdbx_seq_one_letter_code
_entity_poly.pdbx_strand_id
1 'polypeptide(L)'
;MRKTLYHSFIFQLECAILFLQLNLYFFFVGLCVEKRAFYRLISGLHASINIHLSARYLLQDTWMDKIWGHNVTEFQKRFDATETQNEGPRRLKNLYFLYLIELRAISKVLPFFERQSFLLYTGNDTKDLETKQLLIELLHDAK
;
A
#
# COMPACT_ATOMS: atom_id res chain seq x y z
N MET A 1 0.07 -5.50 -17.81
CA MET A 1 -0.44 -4.94 -16.54
C MET A 1 0.60 -4.10 -15.76
N ARG A 2 1.84 -4.59 -15.53
CA ARG A 2 2.92 -3.78 -14.88
C ARG A 2 3.15 -2.42 -15.56
N LYS A 3 3.23 -2.37 -16.90
CA LYS A 3 3.49 -1.11 -17.61
C LYS A 3 2.30 -0.15 -17.56
N THR A 4 1.06 -0.63 -17.66
CA THR A 4 -0.12 0.24 -17.71
C THR A 4 -0.38 0.98 -16.39
N LEU A 5 -0.25 0.35 -15.22
CA LEU A 5 -0.48 1.06 -13.94
C LEU A 5 0.51 2.22 -13.70
N TYR A 6 1.78 2.03 -14.05
CA TYR A 6 2.78 3.11 -13.95
C TYR A 6 2.68 4.10 -15.12
N HIS A 7 2.15 3.68 -16.28
CA HIS A 7 2.05 4.48 -17.51
C HIS A 7 0.70 5.20 -17.68
N SER A 8 -0.34 4.79 -16.95
CA SER A 8 -1.63 5.49 -16.85
C SER A 8 -1.50 6.88 -16.22
N PHE A 9 -0.28 7.28 -15.84
CA PHE A 9 0.08 8.61 -15.39
C PHE A 9 1.24 9.20 -16.20
N ILE A 10 0.99 9.47 -17.49
CA ILE A 10 1.62 10.61 -18.16
C ILE A 10 0.88 11.86 -17.68
N PHE A 11 1.22 12.35 -16.49
CA PHE A 11 1.26 13.79 -16.31
C PHE A 11 2.54 14.26 -16.99
N GLN A 12 2.35 15.12 -17.98
CA GLN A 12 3.34 15.61 -18.92
C GLN A 12 4.70 15.93 -18.27
N LEU A 13 5.71 15.28 -18.83
CA LEU A 13 7.12 15.64 -19.02
C LEU A 13 7.74 16.93 -18.42
N GLU A 14 7.45 17.41 -17.20
CA GLU A 14 8.09 18.67 -16.70
C GLU A 14 8.54 18.69 -15.22
N CYS A 15 8.99 17.59 -14.62
CA CYS A 15 9.72 17.68 -13.33
C CYS A 15 11.25 17.81 -13.50
N ALA A 16 11.81 17.44 -14.66
CA ALA A 16 13.27 17.41 -14.85
C ALA A 16 13.86 18.69 -15.44
N ILE A 17 13.05 19.56 -16.06
CA ILE A 17 13.52 20.72 -16.84
C ILE A 17 13.77 21.97 -15.96
N LEU A 18 13.30 22.00 -14.71
CA LEU A 18 13.17 23.23 -13.93
C LEU A 18 14.36 23.63 -13.02
N PHE A 19 15.57 23.10 -13.25
CA PHE A 19 16.75 23.55 -12.50
C PHE A 19 17.22 24.97 -12.90
N LEU A 20 16.58 25.66 -13.87
CA LEU A 20 17.12 26.91 -14.44
C LEU A 20 16.18 28.13 -14.63
N GLN A 21 14.89 28.13 -14.29
CA GLN A 21 14.10 29.38 -14.37
C GLN A 21 13.13 29.62 -13.19
N LEU A 22 13.45 30.65 -12.42
CA LEU A 22 12.68 31.18 -11.28
C LEU A 22 11.42 31.90 -11.78
N ASN A 23 10.28 31.22 -11.65
CA ASN A 23 8.92 31.73 -11.33
C ASN A 23 7.83 30.64 -11.49
N LEU A 24 8.20 29.44 -11.96
CA LEU A 24 7.34 28.25 -12.09
C LEU A 24 7.56 27.20 -10.96
N TYR A 25 8.34 27.53 -9.92
CA TYR A 25 8.83 26.55 -8.95
C TYR A 25 7.71 26.01 -8.02
N PHE A 26 6.77 26.85 -7.58
CA PHE A 26 5.78 26.45 -6.57
C PHE A 26 4.74 25.45 -7.11
N PHE A 27 4.20 25.68 -8.31
CA PHE A 27 3.18 24.83 -8.93
C PHE A 27 3.75 23.44 -9.30
N PHE A 28 4.96 23.40 -9.85
CA PHE A 28 5.59 22.15 -10.28
C PHE A 28 6.22 21.36 -9.13
N VAL A 29 6.70 22.00 -8.05
CA VAL A 29 7.13 21.28 -6.83
C VAL A 29 5.98 20.48 -6.23
N GLY A 30 4.76 21.03 -6.21
CA GLY A 30 3.55 20.30 -5.79
C GLY A 30 3.31 19.05 -6.62
N LEU A 31 3.35 19.18 -7.96
CA LEU A 31 3.20 18.06 -8.89
C LEU A 31 4.28 16.98 -8.72
N CYS A 32 5.54 17.36 -8.48
CA CYS A 32 6.62 16.40 -8.25
C CYS A 32 6.46 15.66 -6.89
N VAL A 33 5.94 16.33 -5.86
CA VAL A 33 5.64 15.72 -4.56
C VAL A 33 4.47 14.73 -4.68
N GLU A 34 3.39 15.12 -5.33
CA GLU A 34 2.23 14.25 -5.59
C GLU A 34 2.63 13.01 -6.39
N LYS A 35 3.39 13.20 -7.48
CA LYS A 35 3.90 12.08 -8.30
C LYS A 35 4.78 11.15 -7.49
N ARG A 36 5.65 11.69 -6.62
CA ARG A 36 6.51 10.90 -5.73
C ARG A 36 5.67 10.14 -4.69
N ALA A 37 4.70 10.79 -4.06
CA ALA A 37 3.82 10.15 -3.09
C ALA A 37 3.03 9.01 -3.75
N PHE A 38 2.41 9.26 -4.90
CA PHE A 38 1.68 8.25 -5.67
C PHE A 38 2.57 7.07 -6.08
N TYR A 39 3.76 7.33 -6.60
CA TYR A 39 4.72 6.27 -6.94
C TYR A 39 5.03 5.39 -5.72
N ARG A 40 5.26 5.99 -4.55
CA ARG A 40 5.54 5.25 -3.31
C ARG A 40 4.35 4.42 -2.87
N LEU A 41 3.13 4.94 -2.98
CA LEU A 41 1.90 4.19 -2.68
C LEU A 41 1.75 2.96 -3.57
N ILE A 42 1.82 3.13 -4.89
CA ILE A 42 1.72 2.01 -5.84
C ILE A 42 2.88 1.03 -5.69
N SER A 43 4.10 1.52 -5.48
CA SER A 43 5.27 0.67 -5.21
C SER A 43 5.12 -0.11 -3.91
N GLY A 44 4.53 0.48 -2.86
CA GLY A 44 4.25 -0.20 -1.60
C GLY A 44 3.18 -1.29 -1.77
N LEU A 45 2.11 -0.99 -2.49
CA LEU A 45 1.05 -1.96 -2.80
C LEU A 45 1.60 -3.15 -3.60
N HIS A 46 2.41 -2.87 -4.62
CA HIS A 46 3.06 -3.90 -5.41
C HIS A 46 4.05 -4.73 -4.57
N ALA A 47 4.75 -4.11 -3.62
CA ALA A 47 5.57 -4.84 -2.65
C ALA A 47 4.70 -5.76 -1.78
N SER A 48 3.57 -5.28 -1.23
CA SER A 48 2.64 -6.08 -0.44
C SER A 48 2.18 -7.35 -1.17
N ILE A 49 1.70 -7.21 -2.41
CA ILE A 49 1.27 -8.35 -3.24
C ILE A 49 2.41 -9.37 -3.40
N ASN A 50 3.62 -8.90 -3.70
CA ASN A 50 4.77 -9.77 -3.90
C ASN A 50 5.21 -10.49 -2.61
N ILE A 51 5.10 -9.83 -1.46
CA ILE A 51 5.35 -10.46 -0.15
C ILE A 51 4.31 -11.54 0.10
N HIS A 52 3.01 -11.24 -0.10
CA HIS A 52 1.94 -12.23 0.06
C HIS A 52 2.15 -13.46 -0.84
N LEU A 53 2.52 -13.25 -2.11
CA LEU A 53 2.84 -14.35 -3.02
C LEU A 53 4.05 -15.17 -2.56
N SER A 54 5.07 -14.52 -1.99
CA SER A 54 6.26 -15.22 -1.48
C SER A 54 5.96 -15.98 -0.18
N ALA A 55 5.08 -15.45 0.69
CA ALA A 55 4.71 -16.06 1.96
C ALA A 55 3.67 -17.19 1.81
N ARG A 56 2.80 -17.09 0.81
CA ARG A 56 1.76 -18.07 0.47
C ARG A 56 2.01 -18.61 -0.93
N TYR A 57 3.21 -19.14 -1.14
CA TYR A 57 3.64 -19.70 -2.41
C TYR A 57 3.19 -21.16 -2.54
N LEU A 58 2.81 -21.59 -3.75
CA LEU A 58 2.53 -23.00 -4.03
C LEU A 58 3.87 -23.73 -4.19
N LEU A 59 4.32 -24.40 -3.13
CA LEU A 59 5.62 -25.08 -3.07
C LEU A 59 5.60 -26.37 -3.89
N GLN A 60 4.47 -27.08 -3.87
CA GLN A 60 4.28 -28.33 -4.58
C GLN A 60 2.86 -28.41 -5.13
N ASP A 61 2.75 -28.70 -6.42
CA ASP A 61 1.48 -28.91 -7.12
C ASP A 61 1.50 -30.31 -7.73
N THR A 62 0.99 -31.29 -6.99
CA THR A 62 0.80 -32.65 -7.47
C THR A 62 -0.68 -32.92 -7.71
N TRP A 63 -0.97 -33.96 -8.49
CA TRP A 63 -2.35 -34.40 -8.77
C TRP A 63 -3.14 -34.78 -7.50
N MET A 64 -2.43 -35.20 -6.45
CA MET A 64 -3.01 -35.62 -5.17
C MET A 64 -3.06 -34.47 -4.16
N ASP A 65 -1.97 -33.70 -4.02
CA ASP A 65 -1.83 -32.69 -2.98
C ASP A 65 -1.24 -31.36 -3.48
N LYS A 66 -1.70 -30.27 -2.86
CA LYS A 66 -1.18 -28.90 -3.04
C LYS A 66 -0.62 -28.39 -1.72
N ILE A 67 0.68 -28.11 -1.69
CA ILE A 67 1.36 -27.62 -0.49
C ILE A 67 1.65 -26.13 -0.66
N TRP A 68 1.04 -25.32 0.21
CA TRP A 68 1.26 -23.88 0.28
C TRP A 68 2.18 -23.53 1.43
N GLY A 69 3.11 -22.61 1.23
CA GLY A 69 4.01 -22.18 2.29
C GLY A 69 4.94 -21.04 1.89
N HIS A 70 5.91 -20.77 2.76
CA HIS A 70 6.86 -19.68 2.57
C HIS A 70 7.95 -20.10 1.57
N ASN A 71 8.08 -19.37 0.47
CA ASN A 71 9.17 -19.51 -0.47
C ASN A 71 10.21 -18.40 -0.22
N VAL A 72 11.21 -18.73 0.62
CA VAL A 72 12.28 -17.81 1.02
C VAL A 72 13.12 -17.38 -0.19
N THR A 73 13.39 -18.28 -1.13
CA THR A 73 14.16 -17.98 -2.34
C THR A 73 13.45 -16.96 -3.22
N GLU A 74 12.13 -17.08 -3.40
CA GLU A 74 11.34 -16.10 -4.16
C GLU A 74 11.30 -14.74 -3.46
N PHE A 75 11.21 -14.73 -2.13
CA PHE A 75 11.30 -13.50 -1.34
C PHE A 75 12.67 -12.81 -1.52
N GLN A 76 13.76 -13.55 -1.36
CA GLN A 76 15.13 -13.03 -1.52
C GLN A 76 15.35 -12.48 -2.92
N LYS A 77 14.97 -13.21 -3.96
CA LYS A 77 15.07 -12.74 -5.36
C LYS A 77 14.37 -11.39 -5.60
N ARG A 78 13.32 -11.08 -4.84
CA ARG A 78 12.50 -9.87 -5.01
C ARG A 78 12.90 -8.71 -4.10
N PHE A 79 13.47 -8.99 -2.94
CA PHE A 79 13.68 -8.02 -1.87
C PHE A 79 15.10 -7.98 -1.29
N ASP A 80 15.94 -8.96 -1.58
CA ASP A 80 17.34 -8.95 -1.14
C ASP A 80 18.11 -7.80 -1.79
N ALA A 81 18.97 -7.14 -1.01
CA ALA A 81 19.72 -5.97 -1.45
C ALA A 81 20.71 -6.30 -2.57
N THR A 82 21.38 -7.46 -2.50
CA THR A 82 22.39 -7.86 -3.48
C THR A 82 21.73 -8.32 -4.78
N GLU A 83 20.69 -9.15 -4.70
CA GLU A 83 19.95 -9.67 -5.87
C GLU A 83 19.25 -8.57 -6.68
N THR A 84 18.87 -7.47 -6.03
CA THR A 84 18.05 -6.42 -6.64
C THR A 84 18.75 -5.07 -6.82
N GLN A 85 20.07 -5.01 -6.61
CA GLN A 85 20.84 -3.75 -6.67
C GLN A 85 20.22 -2.66 -5.75
N ASN A 86 19.90 -3.03 -4.51
CA ASN A 86 19.25 -2.21 -3.47
C ASN A 86 17.80 -1.75 -3.74
N GLU A 87 17.16 -2.19 -4.83
CA GLU A 87 15.76 -1.83 -5.10
C GLU A 87 14.77 -2.57 -4.17
N GLY A 88 15.10 -3.76 -3.71
CA GLY A 88 14.32 -4.55 -2.75
C GLY A 88 14.06 -3.80 -1.44
N PRO A 89 15.12 -3.39 -0.70
CA PRO A 89 14.97 -2.56 0.49
C PRO A 89 14.21 -1.24 0.24
N ARG A 90 14.36 -0.63 -0.94
CA ARG A 90 13.62 0.58 -1.31
C ARG A 90 12.12 0.31 -1.46
N ARG A 91 11.72 -0.81 -2.06
CA ARG A 91 10.32 -1.25 -2.16
C ARG A 91 9.73 -1.55 -0.78
N LEU A 92 10.51 -2.14 0.14
CA LEU A 92 10.08 -2.35 1.53
C LEU A 92 9.85 -1.01 2.25
N LYS A 93 10.72 -0.01 2.08
CA LYS A 93 10.48 1.35 2.61
C LYS A 93 9.19 1.99 2.03
N ASN A 94 8.86 1.70 0.77
CA ASN A 94 7.61 2.16 0.16
C ASN A 94 6.39 1.42 0.72
N LEU A 95 6.52 0.14 1.09
CA LEU A 95 5.48 -0.61 1.80
C LEU A 95 5.19 0.02 3.18
N TYR A 96 6.22 0.31 3.97
CA TYR A 96 6.03 1.01 5.26
C TYR A 96 5.41 2.40 5.07
N PHE A 97 5.78 3.11 4.00
CA PHE A 97 5.14 4.39 3.67
C PHE A 97 3.65 4.23 3.38
N LEU A 98 3.27 3.22 2.57
CA LEU A 98 1.85 2.92 2.32
C LEU A 98 1.12 2.60 3.63
N TYR A 99 1.68 1.71 4.45
CA TYR A 99 1.11 1.35 5.75
C TYR A 99 0.86 2.58 6.64
N LEU A 100 1.82 3.50 6.75
CA LEU A 100 1.65 4.71 7.55
C LEU A 100 0.58 5.66 6.99
N ILE A 101 0.42 5.74 5.67
CA ILE A 101 -0.63 6.54 5.04
C ILE A 101 -2.00 5.94 5.32
N GLU A 102 -2.16 4.63 5.19
CA GLU A 102 -3.41 3.93 5.53
C GLU A 102 -3.73 4.06 7.02
N LEU A 103 -2.74 3.85 7.90
CA LEU A 103 -2.90 4.02 9.35
C LEU A 103 -3.33 5.46 9.70
N ARG A 104 -2.76 6.47 9.03
CA ARG A 104 -3.16 7.87 9.20
C ARG A 104 -4.58 8.13 8.69
N ALA A 105 -4.99 7.51 7.60
CA ALA A 105 -6.36 7.63 7.09
C ALA A 105 -7.37 7.00 8.06
N ILE A 106 -7.03 5.83 8.60
CA ILE A 106 -7.79 5.09 9.62
C ILE A 106 -7.96 5.94 10.90
N SER A 107 -6.89 6.55 11.41
CA SER A 107 -6.99 7.42 12.59
C SER A 107 -7.78 8.72 12.33
N LYS A 108 -7.82 9.19 11.08
CA LYS A 108 -8.61 10.37 10.68
C LYS A 108 -10.09 10.06 10.50
N VAL A 109 -10.48 8.82 10.18
CA VAL A 109 -11.89 8.45 9.95
C VAL A 109 -12.61 8.05 11.25
N LEU A 110 -11.90 7.83 12.37
CA LEU A 110 -12.49 7.48 13.67
C LEU A 110 -13.75 8.32 14.06
N PRO A 111 -13.76 9.66 13.97
CA PRO A 111 -14.95 10.45 14.35
C PRO A 111 -16.19 10.22 13.48
N PHE A 112 -16.03 9.59 12.30
CA PHE A 112 -17.16 9.18 11.47
C PHE A 112 -17.85 7.94 12.03
N PHE A 113 -17.07 6.96 12.51
CA PHE A 113 -17.57 5.70 13.05
C PHE A 113 -18.15 5.85 14.47
N GLU A 114 -17.68 6.82 15.25
CA GLU A 114 -18.22 7.16 16.57
C GLU A 114 -19.66 7.70 16.53
N ARG A 115 -20.15 8.15 15.37
CA ARG A 115 -21.51 8.68 15.24
C ARG A 115 -22.54 7.60 15.55
N GLN A 116 -23.54 7.96 16.35
CA GLN A 116 -24.65 7.05 16.67
C GLN A 116 -25.47 6.66 15.44
N SER A 117 -25.57 7.56 14.45
CA SER A 117 -26.29 7.34 13.19
C SER A 117 -25.59 6.38 12.22
N PHE A 118 -24.30 6.08 12.42
CA PHE A 118 -23.58 5.11 11.60
C PHE A 118 -23.87 3.69 12.08
N LEU A 119 -24.30 2.80 11.18
CA LEU A 119 -24.63 1.40 11.47
C LEU A 119 -23.92 0.47 10.49
N LEU A 120 -23.38 -0.63 10.99
CA LEU A 120 -22.79 -1.70 10.19
C LEU A 120 -23.87 -2.75 9.87
N TYR A 121 -24.80 -2.43 8.97
CA TYR A 121 -25.98 -3.27 8.75
C TYR A 121 -25.67 -4.56 7.95
N THR A 122 -25.83 -5.71 8.59
CA THR A 122 -25.78 -7.04 7.95
C THR A 122 -27.09 -7.84 8.08
N GLY A 123 -28.07 -7.29 8.82
CA GLY A 123 -29.34 -7.95 9.15
C GLY A 123 -29.32 -8.72 10.48
N ASN A 124 -28.22 -8.63 11.24
CA ASN A 124 -28.12 -9.17 12.59
C ASN A 124 -27.70 -8.05 13.56
N ASP A 125 -28.69 -7.40 14.18
CA ASP A 125 -28.48 -6.21 15.01
C ASP A 125 -27.47 -6.43 16.17
N THR A 126 -27.45 -7.64 16.74
CA THR A 126 -26.53 -7.97 17.84
C THR A 126 -25.09 -8.01 17.34
N LYS A 127 -24.83 -8.73 16.24
CA LYS A 127 -23.49 -8.80 15.64
C LYS A 127 -23.04 -7.47 15.08
N ASP A 128 -23.95 -6.69 14.54
CA ASP A 128 -23.67 -5.37 13.96
C ASP A 128 -23.19 -4.39 15.06
N LEU A 129 -23.81 -4.43 16.24
CA LEU A 129 -23.40 -3.65 17.40
C LEU A 129 -22.04 -4.11 17.94
N GLU A 130 -21.83 -5.41 18.11
CA GLU A 130 -20.54 -5.99 18.55
C GLU A 130 -19.41 -5.62 17.57
N THR A 131 -19.64 -5.78 16.27
CA THR A 131 -18.66 -5.45 15.23
C THR A 131 -18.34 -3.96 15.22
N LYS A 132 -19.33 -3.10 15.45
CA LYS A 132 -19.11 -1.65 15.55
C LYS A 132 -18.24 -1.29 16.76
N GLN A 133 -18.47 -1.92 17.91
CA GLN A 133 -17.65 -1.71 19.10
C GLN A 133 -16.19 -2.14 18.85
N LEU A 134 -15.98 -3.34 18.32
CA LEU A 134 -14.64 -3.85 17.97
C LEU A 134 -13.92 -2.94 16.96
N LEU A 135 -14.64 -2.44 15.95
CA LEU A 135 -14.08 -1.51 14.99
C LEU A 135 -13.61 -0.22 15.67
N ILE A 136 -14.45 0.37 16.54
CA ILE A 136 -14.11 1.61 17.25
C ILE A 136 -12.90 1.40 18.18
N GLU A 137 -12.83 0.28 18.89
CA GLU A 137 -11.66 -0.09 19.73
C GLU A 137 -10.38 -0.15 18.90
N LEU A 138 -10.40 -0.83 17.76
CA LEU A 138 -9.25 -0.93 16.85
C LEU A 138 -8.85 0.44 16.29
N LEU A 139 -9.83 1.29 15.95
CA LEU A 139 -9.58 2.65 15.48
C LEU A 139 -8.99 3.56 16.57
N HIS A 140 -9.29 3.32 17.84
CA HIS A 140 -8.65 4.02 18.96
C HIS A 140 -7.18 3.62 19.13
N ASP A 141 -6.85 2.34 18.96
CA ASP A 141 -5.46 1.86 19.02
C ASP A 141 -4.59 2.40 17.88
N ALA A 142 -5.20 2.70 16.74
CA ALA A 142 -4.53 3.28 15.57
C ALA A 142 -4.25 4.79 15.69
N LYS A 143 -4.74 5.47 16.74
CA LYS A 143 -4.67 6.93 16.93
C LYS A 143 -3.33 7.41 17.46
#